data_AF-A0A968MDX8-F1
#
_entry.id   AF-A0A968MDX8-F1
#
_cell.length_a   1.000
_cell.length_b   1.000
_cell.length_c   1.000
_cell.angle_alpha   90.00
_cell.angle_beta   90.00
_cell.angle_gamma   90.00
#
_symmetry.space_group_name_H-M   'P 1'
#
loop_
_entity.id
_entity.type
_entity.pdbx_description
1 polymer ?
#
loop_
_entity_poly.entity_id
_entity_poly.type
_entity_poly.pdbx_seq_one_letter_code
_entity_poly.pdbx_strand_id
1 'polypeptide(L)' 'MYKNPLQEGVDYYIENGCYVFTAHYLTQRGYCCQNGCRHCPYGFNRA' A
#
# COMPACT_ATOMS: atom_id res chain seq x y z
N MET A 1 -7.73 20.76 -5.59
CA MET A 1 -7.29 19.40 -5.99
C MET A 1 -7.35 18.53 -4.74
N TYR A 2 -8.48 17.86 -4.52
CA TYR A 2 -8.68 17.03 -3.34
C TYR A 2 -7.88 15.74 -3.52
N LYS A 3 -6.78 15.59 -2.77
CA LYS A 3 -6.26 14.25 -2.49
C LYS A 3 -7.32 13.60 -1.60
N ASN A 4 -8.00 12.57 -2.11
CA ASN A 4 -8.94 11.81 -1.29
C ASN A 4 -8.22 11.34 -0.02
N PRO A 5 -8.87 11.44 1.15
CA PRO A 5 -8.35 10.83 2.36
C PRO A 5 -8.21 9.32 2.13
N LEU A 6 -7.19 8.73 2.74
CA LEU A 6 -6.99 7.28 2.75
C LEU A 6 -8.26 6.60 3.26
N GLN A 7 -8.78 5.65 2.51
CA GLN A 7 -10.00 4.93 2.88
C GLN A 7 -9.64 3.58 3.51
N GLU A 8 -10.04 3.40 4.77
CA GLU A 8 -9.91 2.11 5.47
C GLU A 8 -10.72 1.02 4.75
N GLY A 9 -10.11 -0.15 4.58
CA GLY A 9 -10.64 -1.28 3.80
C GLY A 9 -10.33 -1.21 2.30
N VAL A 10 -9.93 -0.06 1.78
CA VAL A 10 -9.56 0.13 0.36
C VAL A 10 -8.07 0.36 0.22
N ASP A 11 -7.54 1.41 0.85
CA ASP A 11 -6.13 1.81 0.76
C ASP A 11 -5.27 1.17 1.84
N TYR A 12 -5.84 0.95 3.02
CA TYR A 12 -5.18 0.29 4.13
C TYR A 12 -6.20 -0.42 5.01
N TYR A 13 -5.75 -1.35 5.84
CA TYR A 13 -6.53 -1.94 6.92
C TYR A 13 -5.65 -2.09 8.15
N ILE A 14 -6.26 -2.20 9.33
CA ILE A 14 -5.52 -2.41 10.57
C ILE A 14 -5.48 -3.91 10.87
N GLU A 15 -4.28 -4.46 10.95
CA GLU A 15 -4.03 -5.84 11.32
C GLU A 15 -3.08 -5.85 12.52
N ASN A 16 -3.50 -6.43 13.64
CA ASN A 16 -2.72 -6.47 14.89
C ASN A 16 -2.27 -5.08 15.41
N GLY A 17 -3.05 -4.03 15.15
CA GLY A 17 -2.69 -2.65 15.52
C GLY A 17 -1.67 -1.99 14.59
N CYS A 18 -1.27 -2.67 13.51
CA CYS A 18 -0.42 -2.12 12.46
C CYS A 18 -1.24 -1.71 11.24
N TYR A 19 -0.86 -0.61 10.61
CA TYR A 19 -1.43 -0.19 9.33
C TYR A 19 -0.84 -1.05 8.20
N VAL A 20 -1.68 -1.85 7.56
CA VAL A 20 -1.32 -2.65 6.39
C VAL A 20 -1.88 -1.98 5.14
N PHE A 21 -0.98 -1.46 4.31
CA PHE A 21 -1.36 -0.86 3.02
C PHE A 21 -1.68 -1.94 1.99
N THR A 22 -2.75 -1.71 1.24
CA THR A 22 -3.18 -2.60 0.16
C THR A 22 -2.43 -2.31 -1.13
N ALA A 23 -2.54 -3.22 -2.10
CA ALA A 23 -2.03 -3.00 -3.45
C ALA A 23 -2.66 -1.76 -4.13
N HIS A 24 -3.90 -1.39 -3.78
CA HIS A 24 -4.57 -0.21 -4.33
C HIS A 24 -3.81 1.07 -3.99
N TYR A 25 -3.50 1.27 -2.71
CA TYR A 25 -2.73 2.41 -2.26
C TYR A 25 -1.32 2.44 -2.87
N LEU A 26 -0.65 1.29 -2.91
CA LEU A 26 0.69 1.18 -3.49
C LEU A 26 0.69 1.46 -5.01
N THR A 27 -0.41 1.16 -5.70
CA THR A 27 -0.60 1.48 -7.12
C THR A 27 -0.84 2.97 -7.30
N GLN A 28 -1.73 3.58 -6.51
CA GLN A 28 -1.99 5.02 -6.55
C GLN A 28 -0.76 5.86 -6.20
N ARG A 29 0.11 5.35 -5.32
CA ARG A 29 1.39 5.98 -4.98
C ARG A 29 2.30 6.15 -6.20
N GLY A 30 2.17 5.29 -7.22
CA GLY A 30 2.84 5.44 -8.52
C GLY A 30 4.36 5.18 -8.51
N TYR A 31 4.93 4.68 -7.41
CA TYR A 31 6.34 4.26 -7.38
C TYR A 31 6.58 3.09 -6.43
N CYS A 32 7.55 2.24 -6.79
CA CYS A 32 8.02 1.15 -5.94
C CYS A 32 9.03 1.68 -4.92
N CYS A 33 8.79 1.46 -3.63
CA CYS A 33 9.71 1.86 -2.58
C CYS A 33 10.81 0.82 -2.30
N GLN A 34 10.85 -0.31 -3.02
CA GLN A 34 11.84 -1.37 -2.87
C GLN A 34 12.01 -1.93 -1.44
N ASN A 35 10.94 -1.86 -0.63
CA ASN A 35 10.93 -2.38 0.74
C ASN A 35 10.51 -3.86 0.84
N GLY A 36 10.22 -4.53 -0.28
CA GLY A 36 9.77 -5.93 -0.26
C GLY A 36 8.37 -6.11 0.33
N CYS A 37 7.43 -5.21 -0.01
CA CYS A 37 6.07 -5.24 0.54
C CYS A 37 5.30 -6.49 0.10
N ARG A 38 4.52 -7.09 1.00
CA ARG A 38 3.72 -8.30 0.72
C ARG A 38 2.72 -8.12 -0.44
N HIS A 39 2.15 -6.92 -0.58
CA HIS A 39 1.19 -6.56 -1.63
C HIS A 39 1.82 -5.68 -2.72
N CYS A 40 3.12 -5.83 -2.99
CA CYS A 40 3.79 -4.98 -3.98
C CYS A 40 3.18 -5.17 -5.38
N PRO A 41 2.57 -4.13 -5.98
CA PRO A 41 2.01 -4.25 -7.34
C PRO A 41 3.10 -4.42 -8.40
N TYR A 42 4.35 -4.03 -8.08
CA TYR A 42 5.50 -4.14 -8.96
C TYR A 42 6.22 -5.51 -8.89
N GLY A 43 5.73 -6.45 -8.07
CA GLY A 43 6.38 -7.76 -7.89
C GLY A 43 7.77 -7.69 -7.25
N PHE A 44 8.12 -6.56 -6.62
CA PHE A 44 9.40 -6.41 -5.96
C PHE A 44 9.42 -7.22 -4.66
N ASN A 45 10.24 -8.27 -4.64
CA ASN A 45 10.54 -9.06 -3.46
C ASN A 45 12.01 -8.82 -3.08
N ARG A 46 12.26 -8.46 -1.82
CA ARG A 46 13.62 -8.33 -1.30
C ARG A 46 14.08 -9.75 -0.94
N ALA A 47 14.67 -10.44 -1.91
CA ALA A 47 15.32 -11.74 -1.73
C ALA A 47 16.49 -11.64 -0.74
#